data_AF-A0A6H1NA77-F1
#
_entry.id   AF-A0A6H1NA77-F1
#
_cell.length_a   1.000
_cell.length_b   1.000
_cell.length_c   1.000
_cell.angle_alpha   90.00
_cell.angle_beta   90.00
_cell.angle_gamma   90.00
#
_symmetry.space_group_name_H-M   'P 1'
#
loop_
_entity.id
_entity.type
_entity.pdbx_description
1 polymer ?
#
loop_
_entity_poly.entity_id
_entity_poly.type
_entity_poly.pdbx_seq_one_letter_code
_entity_poly.pdbx_strand_id
1 'polypeptide(L)'
;MARLWTWLREDVWEIRFRRYVALTLAAVLAGLGIWGGMTATKENRSCAPGVVQPKGSDECVGVSWTTYAFGRTQFADTVRAIHRENARLAPGSYVTVALLEPFTATDADNLGDVLHELQGAYLAQYQANHDTTGLKPKIRLVLANPGSTGTYWQHTVDQLAGMTGGSDRLRAVTGVGLSTDNNKKAVKELTSRGIPVIGSSITADDLANGQDGKDPFPGLARVSPTNTDEARALASFAKVSAANAFLVYDRTGDPYTRTLQASFEKMLKGSRYEAQPFTPPADRSKEGSTSNVFMQITNILCNTPTTTNTILFAGRHTQLRQFINMLGQRGCHDRRFTVLTGDEGSYLAGDKDLDPAALKDPLLTVRYTSLAHPDAWLKDTAKTGGSSADAKVLQSLLGSAGKEPVGPVGPIALDDGQLIIAYDAMRLAVRGIRGASPTGKIPALADVGLQWPQVKGKELRVNGASGWICLDAHGNPYDKAVPIVQLTPESRARFVKIAWPEGKPPTECLPPA
;
A
#
# COMPACT_ATOMS: atom_id res chain seq x y z
N MET A 1 -37.04 -83.47 -19.24
CA MET A 1 -37.16 -82.00 -19.37
C MET A 1 -36.69 -81.22 -18.14
N ALA A 2 -36.80 -81.73 -16.90
CA ALA A 2 -36.38 -80.98 -15.70
C ALA A 2 -34.86 -80.72 -15.56
N ARG A 3 -33.99 -81.66 -15.97
CA ARG A 3 -32.51 -81.51 -15.86
C ARG A 3 -31.88 -80.50 -16.83
N LEU A 4 -32.51 -80.23 -17.97
CA LEU A 4 -32.00 -79.25 -18.95
C LEU A 4 -32.28 -77.81 -18.48
N TRP A 5 -33.37 -77.63 -17.74
CA TRP A 5 -33.84 -76.33 -17.27
C TRP A 5 -33.08 -75.86 -16.02
N THR A 6 -32.67 -76.78 -15.13
CA THR A 6 -31.73 -76.46 -14.04
C THR A 6 -30.33 -76.13 -14.57
N TRP A 7 -29.82 -76.86 -15.56
CA TRP A 7 -28.52 -76.58 -16.19
C TRP A 7 -28.46 -75.20 -16.87
N LEU A 8 -29.49 -74.82 -17.63
CA LEU A 8 -29.57 -73.49 -18.25
C LEU A 8 -29.71 -72.33 -17.24
N ARG A 9 -30.37 -72.59 -16.10
CA ARG A 9 -30.64 -71.59 -15.07
C ARG A 9 -29.45 -71.38 -14.13
N GLU A 10 -28.83 -72.47 -13.67
CA GLU A 10 -27.70 -72.46 -12.72
C GLU A 10 -26.35 -72.20 -13.43
N ASP A 11 -26.03 -72.91 -14.53
CA ASP A 11 -24.68 -72.84 -15.13
C ASP A 11 -24.51 -71.71 -16.15
N VAL A 12 -25.54 -71.35 -16.92
CA VAL A 12 -25.42 -70.36 -18.01
C VAL A 12 -25.83 -68.96 -17.56
N TRP A 13 -26.92 -68.85 -16.79
CA TRP A 13 -27.44 -67.55 -16.35
C TRP A 13 -26.89 -67.13 -15.00
N GLU A 14 -26.90 -68.00 -13.99
CA GLU A 14 -26.49 -67.62 -12.63
C GLU A 14 -24.98 -67.39 -12.52
N ILE A 15 -24.13 -68.24 -13.12
CA ILE A 15 -22.67 -68.05 -13.10
C ILE A 15 -22.27 -66.80 -13.89
N ARG A 16 -22.88 -66.55 -15.07
CA ARG A 16 -22.60 -65.34 -15.84
C ARG A 16 -23.10 -64.10 -15.10
N PHE A 17 -24.30 -64.13 -14.55
CA PHE A 17 -24.84 -63.02 -13.76
C PHE A 17 -23.98 -62.72 -12.53
N ARG A 18 -23.60 -63.74 -11.74
CA ARG A 18 -22.70 -63.58 -10.59
C ARG A 18 -21.32 -63.04 -11.00
N ARG A 19 -20.77 -63.47 -12.15
CA ARG A 19 -19.53 -62.91 -12.72
C ARG A 19 -19.68 -61.45 -13.10
N TYR A 20 -20.76 -61.07 -13.79
CA TYR A 20 -21.00 -59.67 -14.13
C TYR A 20 -21.19 -58.82 -12.88
N VAL A 21 -22.01 -59.25 -11.92
CA VAL A 21 -22.18 -58.55 -10.63
C VAL A 21 -20.85 -58.40 -9.89
N ALA A 22 -20.03 -59.45 -9.83
CA ALA A 22 -18.71 -59.40 -9.20
C ALA A 22 -17.75 -58.45 -9.93
N LEU A 23 -17.73 -58.45 -11.26
CA LEU A 23 -16.92 -57.53 -12.05
C LEU A 23 -17.38 -56.08 -11.89
N THR A 24 -18.68 -55.82 -11.85
CA THR A 24 -19.23 -54.48 -11.62
C THR A 24 -18.91 -54.01 -10.21
N LEU A 25 -19.04 -54.86 -9.19
CA LEU A 25 -18.64 -54.55 -7.82
C LEU A 25 -17.15 -54.27 -7.72
N ALA A 26 -16.30 -55.08 -8.35
CA ALA A 26 -14.86 -54.86 -8.39
C ALA A 26 -14.50 -53.54 -9.09
N ALA A 27 -15.17 -53.21 -10.20
CA ALA A 27 -14.98 -51.95 -10.91
C ALA A 27 -15.43 -50.74 -10.07
N VAL A 28 -16.56 -50.84 -9.36
CA VAL A 28 -17.05 -49.80 -8.44
C VAL A 28 -16.09 -49.62 -7.27
N LEU A 29 -15.62 -50.71 -6.66
CA LEU A 29 -14.66 -50.65 -5.55
C LEU A 29 -13.31 -50.09 -5.99
N ALA A 30 -12.82 -50.47 -7.17
CA ALA A 30 -11.62 -49.89 -7.76
C ALA A 30 -11.80 -48.40 -8.08
N GLY A 31 -12.95 -48.02 -8.65
CA GLY A 31 -13.30 -46.62 -8.92
C GLY A 31 -13.38 -45.78 -7.64
N LEU A 32 -14.01 -46.30 -6.59
CA LEU A 32 -14.06 -45.67 -5.27
C LEU A 32 -12.69 -45.63 -4.59
N GLY A 33 -11.86 -46.65 -4.76
CA GLY A 33 -10.49 -46.68 -4.27
C GLY A 33 -9.59 -45.64 -4.96
N ILE A 34 -9.71 -45.50 -6.28
CA ILE A 34 -9.01 -44.47 -7.06
C ILE A 34 -9.51 -43.08 -6.68
N TRP A 35 -10.82 -42.88 -6.59
CA TRP A 35 -11.42 -41.60 -6.20
C TRP A 35 -11.08 -41.23 -4.75
N GLY A 36 -11.16 -42.18 -3.83
CA GLY A 36 -10.76 -42.02 -2.44
C GLY A 36 -9.26 -41.74 -2.31
N GLY A 37 -8.41 -42.44 -3.07
CA GLY A 37 -6.98 -42.17 -3.13
C GLY A 37 -6.67 -40.77 -3.65
N MET A 38 -7.28 -40.37 -4.78
CA MET A 38 -7.09 -39.04 -5.36
C MET A 38 -7.57 -37.90 -4.46
N THR A 39 -8.66 -38.10 -3.71
CA THR A 39 -9.19 -37.09 -2.78
C THR A 39 -8.41 -37.05 -1.48
N ALA A 40 -7.96 -38.19 -0.94
CA ALA A 40 -7.11 -38.26 0.24
C ALA A 40 -5.71 -37.65 0.01
N THR A 41 -5.21 -37.65 -1.23
CA THR A 41 -3.93 -37.01 -1.60
C THR A 41 -4.05 -35.53 -1.98
N LYS A 42 -5.26 -34.96 -2.04
CA LYS A 42 -5.42 -33.52 -2.26
C LYS A 42 -5.09 -32.77 -0.98
N GLU A 43 -3.90 -32.20 -0.94
CA GLU A 43 -3.47 -31.28 0.11
C GLU A 43 -4.47 -30.12 0.22
N ASN A 44 -5.14 -29.99 1.37
CA ASN A 44 -6.07 -28.89 1.62
C ASN A 44 -5.28 -27.60 1.87
N ARG A 45 -5.09 -26.83 0.81
CA ARG A 45 -4.38 -25.54 0.83
C ARG A 45 -5.30 -24.33 1.07
N SER A 46 -6.49 -24.55 1.62
CA SER A 46 -7.41 -23.47 1.98
C SER A 46 -7.00 -22.86 3.34
N CYS A 47 -6.75 -21.55 3.39
CA CYS A 47 -6.47 -20.84 4.63
C CYS A 47 -7.75 -20.28 5.27
N ALA A 48 -8.64 -19.73 4.44
CA ALA A 48 -9.96 -19.20 4.80
C ALA A 48 -10.83 -19.11 3.53
N PRO A 49 -12.15 -18.88 3.62
CA PRO A 49 -12.96 -18.58 2.44
C PRO A 49 -12.34 -17.44 1.60
N GLY A 50 -12.07 -17.73 0.32
CA GLY A 50 -11.44 -16.79 -0.61
C GLY A 50 -9.90 -16.68 -0.50
N VAL A 51 -9.27 -17.35 0.45
CA VAL A 51 -7.81 -17.30 0.70
C VAL A 51 -7.19 -18.69 0.64
N VAL A 52 -6.16 -18.83 -0.18
CA VAL A 52 -5.47 -20.11 -0.44
C VAL A 52 -3.97 -19.97 -0.25
N GLN A 53 -3.31 -21.09 0.01
CA GLN A 53 -1.85 -21.21 0.04
C GLN A 53 -1.35 -21.75 -1.31
N PRO A 54 -0.72 -20.93 -2.17
CA PRO A 54 -0.25 -21.38 -3.48
C PRO A 54 0.74 -22.54 -3.38
N LYS A 55 0.81 -23.38 -4.42
CA LYS A 55 1.74 -24.52 -4.43
C LYS A 55 3.19 -24.03 -4.31
N GLY A 56 3.93 -24.58 -3.34
CA GLY A 56 5.33 -24.19 -3.08
C GLY A 56 5.49 -22.87 -2.34
N SER A 57 4.41 -22.30 -1.81
CA SER A 57 4.41 -21.13 -0.95
C SER A 57 3.94 -21.48 0.45
N ASP A 58 4.46 -20.77 1.45
CA ASP A 58 3.91 -20.77 2.80
C ASP A 58 2.90 -19.63 3.03
N GLU A 59 2.74 -18.74 2.05
CA GLU A 59 1.88 -17.55 2.16
C GLU A 59 0.42 -17.85 1.82
N CYS A 60 -0.50 -17.33 2.64
CA CYS A 60 -1.93 -17.35 2.36
C CYS A 60 -2.35 -16.09 1.60
N VAL A 61 -2.77 -16.23 0.34
CA VAL A 61 -3.08 -15.12 -0.58
C VAL A 61 -4.53 -15.19 -1.09
N GLY A 62 -5.03 -14.06 -1.58
CA GLY A 62 -6.39 -13.91 -2.08
C GLY A 62 -7.23 -12.90 -1.31
N VAL A 63 -8.55 -12.96 -1.45
CA VAL A 63 -9.48 -11.98 -0.87
C VAL A 63 -10.29 -12.57 0.28
N SER A 64 -10.21 -11.96 1.47
CA SER A 64 -10.97 -12.34 2.67
C SER A 64 -12.05 -11.31 3.00
N TRP A 65 -13.25 -11.80 3.28
CA TRP A 65 -14.36 -11.05 3.91
C TRP A 65 -14.68 -11.55 5.34
N THR A 66 -13.81 -12.40 5.89
CA THR A 66 -13.97 -13.07 7.18
C THR A 66 -13.14 -12.41 8.27
N THR A 67 -13.08 -13.01 9.45
CA THR A 67 -12.19 -12.59 10.54
C THR A 67 -10.74 -13.08 10.39
N TYR A 68 -10.38 -13.70 9.25
CA TYR A 68 -9.05 -14.22 9.00
C TYR A 68 -8.00 -13.09 8.89
N ALA A 69 -7.00 -13.13 9.77
CA ALA A 69 -5.97 -12.10 9.92
C ALA A 69 -4.63 -12.49 9.26
N PHE A 70 -4.64 -13.34 8.23
CA PHE A 70 -3.45 -13.72 7.44
C PHE A 70 -2.26 -14.26 8.27
N GLY A 71 -2.55 -14.91 9.40
CA GLY A 71 -1.52 -15.43 10.31
C GLY A 71 -0.79 -14.35 11.12
N ARG A 72 -1.35 -13.13 11.19
CA ARG A 72 -0.82 -11.99 11.96
C ARG A 72 -1.79 -11.62 13.08
N THR A 73 -1.39 -11.86 14.31
CA THR A 73 -2.23 -11.55 15.49
C THR A 73 -2.45 -10.05 15.65
N GLN A 74 -1.49 -9.24 15.18
CA GLN A 74 -1.53 -7.77 15.20
C GLN A 74 -2.73 -7.20 14.45
N PHE A 75 -3.17 -7.84 13.36
CA PHE A 75 -4.32 -7.38 12.57
C PHE A 75 -5.66 -7.79 13.19
N ALA A 76 -5.68 -8.73 14.13
CA ALA A 76 -6.89 -9.45 14.52
C ALA A 76 -7.99 -8.53 15.08
N ASP A 77 -7.63 -7.49 15.85
CA ASP A 77 -8.59 -6.52 16.37
C ASP A 77 -9.26 -5.71 15.25
N THR A 78 -8.46 -5.14 14.35
CA THR A 78 -8.98 -4.35 13.22
C THR A 78 -9.81 -5.20 12.26
N VAL A 79 -9.37 -6.42 11.94
CA VAL A 79 -10.13 -7.35 11.09
C VAL A 79 -11.47 -7.72 11.73
N ARG A 80 -11.52 -7.93 13.05
CA ARG A 80 -12.79 -8.14 13.77
C ARG A 80 -13.69 -6.90 13.72
N ALA A 81 -13.12 -5.70 13.82
CA ALA A 81 -13.87 -4.44 13.74
C ALA A 81 -14.49 -4.24 12.34
N ILE A 82 -13.74 -4.54 11.28
CA ILE A 82 -14.22 -4.57 9.89
C ILE A 82 -15.36 -5.58 9.74
N HIS A 83 -15.18 -6.80 10.28
CA HIS A 83 -16.21 -7.84 10.21
C HIS A 83 -17.51 -7.43 10.91
N ARG A 84 -17.43 -6.83 12.12
CA ARG A 84 -18.59 -6.28 12.84
C ARG A 84 -19.29 -5.20 12.03
N GLU A 85 -18.54 -4.28 11.42
CA GLU A 85 -19.11 -3.21 10.61
C GLU A 85 -19.78 -3.75 9.34
N ASN A 86 -19.15 -4.69 8.64
CA ASN A 86 -19.72 -5.36 7.48
C ASN A 86 -21.01 -6.13 7.81
N ALA A 87 -21.08 -6.75 9.00
CA ALA A 87 -22.25 -7.53 9.42
C ALA A 87 -23.51 -6.67 9.66
N ARG A 88 -23.36 -5.36 9.85
CA ARG A 88 -24.49 -4.42 10.01
C ARG A 88 -25.13 -4.03 8.67
N LEU A 89 -24.51 -4.37 7.54
CA LEU A 89 -24.94 -3.92 6.23
C LEU A 89 -26.07 -4.79 5.68
N ALA A 90 -27.21 -4.17 5.36
CA ALA A 90 -28.31 -4.87 4.73
C ALA A 90 -27.94 -5.29 3.28
N PRO A 91 -28.22 -6.53 2.85
CA PRO A 91 -28.05 -6.94 1.47
C PRO A 91 -28.70 -5.95 0.51
N GLY A 92 -28.02 -5.60 -0.58
CA GLY A 92 -28.56 -4.63 -1.53
C GLY A 92 -28.16 -3.16 -1.27
N SER A 93 -27.81 -2.79 -0.04
CA SER A 93 -27.62 -1.40 0.41
C SER A 93 -26.18 -0.87 0.34
N TYR A 94 -25.24 -1.73 -0.02
CA TYR A 94 -23.81 -1.44 -0.02
C TYR A 94 -23.12 -1.81 -1.33
N VAL A 95 -21.92 -1.29 -1.49
CA VAL A 95 -20.92 -1.74 -2.47
C VAL A 95 -19.66 -2.18 -1.74
N THR A 96 -18.80 -2.95 -2.42
CA THR A 96 -17.53 -3.41 -1.85
C THR A 96 -16.37 -2.54 -2.29
N VAL A 97 -15.50 -2.23 -1.35
CA VAL A 97 -14.14 -1.74 -1.58
C VAL A 97 -13.17 -2.79 -1.04
N ALA A 98 -12.15 -3.13 -1.81
CA ALA A 98 -11.07 -4.01 -1.34
C ALA A 98 -9.85 -3.19 -0.94
N LEU A 99 -9.26 -3.51 0.21
CA LEU A 99 -7.95 -3.01 0.62
C LEU A 99 -6.87 -3.99 0.13
N LEU A 100 -6.03 -3.58 -0.82
CA LEU A 100 -4.99 -4.42 -1.40
C LEU A 100 -3.64 -4.13 -0.74
N GLU A 101 -3.24 -4.96 0.23
CA GLU A 101 -1.99 -4.82 0.98
C GLU A 101 -1.28 -6.17 1.18
N PRO A 102 0.06 -6.20 1.38
CA PRO A 102 0.82 -7.42 1.63
C PRO A 102 0.61 -7.94 3.06
N PHE A 103 -0.60 -8.41 3.40
CA PHE A 103 -0.94 -8.90 4.73
C PHE A 103 -0.11 -10.10 5.23
N THR A 104 0.65 -10.76 4.34
CA THR A 104 1.60 -11.81 4.74
C THR A 104 3.03 -11.32 4.92
N ALA A 105 3.30 -10.01 4.83
CA ALA A 105 4.60 -9.43 5.18
C ALA A 105 5.07 -9.87 6.59
N THR A 106 6.38 -10.02 6.75
CA THR A 106 7.00 -10.54 7.98
C THR A 106 8.00 -9.58 8.60
N ASP A 107 8.60 -8.70 7.81
CA ASP A 107 9.50 -7.69 8.34
C ASP A 107 8.69 -6.66 9.15
N ALA A 108 9.29 -6.19 10.24
CA ALA A 108 8.57 -5.43 11.26
C ALA A 108 8.03 -4.10 10.73
N ASP A 109 8.83 -3.44 9.88
CA ASP A 109 8.53 -2.13 9.32
C ASP A 109 7.28 -2.25 8.44
N ASN A 110 7.31 -3.06 7.37
CA ASN A 110 6.14 -3.25 6.50
C ASN A 110 4.91 -3.81 7.25
N LEU A 111 5.11 -4.63 8.29
CA LEU A 111 4.00 -5.16 9.09
C LEU A 111 3.29 -4.05 9.88
N GLY A 112 4.05 -3.10 10.44
CA GLY A 112 3.53 -1.91 11.11
C GLY A 112 2.73 -1.04 10.16
N ASP A 113 3.29 -0.75 8.98
CA ASP A 113 2.63 0.07 7.97
C ASP A 113 1.32 -0.55 7.49
N VAL A 114 1.32 -1.85 7.18
CA VAL A 114 0.10 -2.57 6.77
C VAL A 114 -0.96 -2.55 7.87
N LEU A 115 -0.58 -2.64 9.15
CA LEU A 115 -1.52 -2.50 10.26
C LEU A 115 -2.14 -1.09 10.27
N HIS A 116 -1.31 -0.06 10.13
CA HIS A 116 -1.76 1.33 10.14
C HIS A 116 -2.65 1.64 8.93
N GLU A 117 -2.30 1.16 7.73
CA GLU A 117 -3.15 1.29 6.54
C GLU A 117 -4.51 0.58 6.72
N LEU A 118 -4.50 -0.63 7.29
CA LEU A 118 -5.72 -1.38 7.63
C LEU A 118 -6.61 -0.60 8.62
N GLN A 119 -6.02 0.00 9.64
CA GLN A 119 -6.74 0.82 10.62
C GLN A 119 -7.31 2.08 9.97
N GLY A 120 -6.53 2.78 9.14
CA GLY A 120 -6.97 3.99 8.44
C GLY A 120 -8.16 3.73 7.52
N ALA A 121 -8.07 2.68 6.69
CA ALA A 121 -9.15 2.26 5.81
C ALA A 121 -10.42 1.89 6.58
N TYR A 122 -10.29 1.17 7.69
CA TYR A 122 -11.43 0.84 8.55
C TYR A 122 -12.10 2.08 9.15
N LEU A 123 -11.33 3.03 9.69
CA LEU A 123 -11.89 4.24 10.29
C LEU A 123 -12.64 5.11 9.27
N ALA A 124 -12.14 5.16 8.03
CA ALA A 124 -12.84 5.82 6.92
C ALA A 124 -14.12 5.08 6.52
N GLN A 125 -14.11 3.74 6.49
CA GLN A 125 -15.31 2.93 6.29
C GLN A 125 -16.36 3.24 7.37
N TYR A 126 -15.95 3.18 8.64
CA TYR A 126 -16.82 3.45 9.78
C TYR A 126 -17.44 4.85 9.67
N GLN A 127 -16.62 5.87 9.41
CA GLN A 127 -17.14 7.22 9.22
C GLN A 127 -18.15 7.31 8.08
N ALA A 128 -17.85 6.73 6.91
CA ALA A 128 -18.75 6.76 5.77
C ALA A 128 -20.08 6.06 6.06
N ASN A 129 -20.05 4.97 6.84
CA ASN A 129 -21.25 4.22 7.18
C ASN A 129 -22.07 4.83 8.31
N HIS A 130 -21.48 5.68 9.14
CA HIS A 130 -22.15 6.32 10.29
C HIS A 130 -22.32 7.83 10.12
N ASP A 131 -22.06 8.38 8.93
CA ASP A 131 -22.33 9.78 8.64
C ASP A 131 -23.83 10.13 8.74
N THR A 132 -24.12 11.33 9.25
CA THR A 132 -25.50 11.82 9.42
C THR A 132 -26.13 12.34 8.13
N THR A 133 -25.33 12.47 7.07
CA THR A 133 -25.79 12.93 5.76
C THR A 133 -26.68 11.90 5.05
N GLY A 134 -26.58 10.62 5.44
CA GLY A 134 -27.38 9.54 4.86
C GLY A 134 -26.98 9.19 3.43
N LEU A 135 -25.79 9.61 2.97
CA LEU A 135 -25.32 9.36 1.62
C LEU A 135 -25.16 7.86 1.35
N LYS A 136 -25.58 7.44 0.15
CA LYS A 136 -25.57 6.05 -0.31
C LYS A 136 -24.63 5.89 -1.50
N PRO A 137 -24.11 4.68 -1.76
CA PRO A 137 -24.27 3.45 -0.97
C PRO A 137 -23.44 3.44 0.33
N LYS A 138 -23.74 2.48 1.23
CA LYS A 138 -22.85 2.10 2.34
C LYS A 138 -21.67 1.28 1.79
N ILE A 139 -20.63 1.13 2.60
CA ILE A 139 -19.36 0.53 2.16
C ILE A 139 -19.06 -0.75 2.95
N ARG A 140 -18.89 -1.85 2.23
CA ARG A 140 -18.30 -3.11 2.72
C ARG A 140 -16.81 -3.10 2.40
N LEU A 141 -15.97 -3.32 3.40
CA LEU A 141 -14.51 -3.41 3.24
C LEU A 141 -14.07 -4.87 3.29
N VAL A 142 -13.29 -5.32 2.30
CA VAL A 142 -12.68 -6.66 2.24
C VAL A 142 -11.17 -6.54 2.10
N LEU A 143 -10.43 -7.58 2.46
CA LEU A 143 -8.97 -7.57 2.49
C LEU A 143 -8.41 -8.43 1.37
N ALA A 144 -7.60 -7.85 0.50
CA ALA A 144 -6.97 -8.51 -0.64
C ALA A 144 -5.46 -8.62 -0.38
N ASN A 145 -4.94 -9.83 -0.25
CA ASN A 145 -3.51 -10.08 -0.06
C ASN A 145 -2.87 -10.61 -1.36
N PRO A 146 -1.92 -9.89 -1.99
CA PRO A 146 -1.16 -10.39 -3.12
C PRO A 146 0.13 -11.14 -2.71
N GLY A 147 0.33 -11.38 -1.41
CA GLY A 147 1.57 -11.90 -0.84
C GLY A 147 2.51 -10.79 -0.39
N SER A 148 3.50 -11.13 0.44
CA SER A 148 4.48 -10.22 1.07
C SER A 148 5.23 -9.36 0.07
N THR A 149 5.59 -9.93 -1.08
CA THR A 149 6.29 -9.26 -2.19
C THR A 149 5.36 -8.93 -3.37
N GLY A 150 4.06 -9.16 -3.21
CA GLY A 150 3.07 -9.04 -4.29
C GLY A 150 3.20 -10.10 -5.40
N THR A 151 4.02 -11.14 -5.22
CA THR A 151 4.28 -12.17 -6.24
C THR A 151 3.00 -12.84 -6.77
N TYR A 152 1.95 -12.93 -5.96
CA TYR A 152 0.68 -13.56 -6.31
C TYR A 152 -0.40 -12.57 -6.76
N TRP A 153 -0.01 -11.36 -7.19
CA TRP A 153 -0.94 -10.31 -7.61
C TRP A 153 -1.96 -10.79 -8.65
N GLN A 154 -1.57 -11.65 -9.60
CA GLN A 154 -2.47 -12.16 -10.65
C GLN A 154 -3.67 -12.88 -10.05
N HIS A 155 -3.42 -13.78 -9.10
CA HIS A 155 -4.47 -14.54 -8.41
C HIS A 155 -5.45 -13.60 -7.69
N THR A 156 -4.92 -12.64 -6.95
CA THR A 156 -5.72 -11.68 -6.18
C THR A 156 -6.52 -10.74 -7.09
N VAL A 157 -5.93 -10.27 -8.19
CA VAL A 157 -6.62 -9.43 -9.18
C VAL A 157 -7.72 -10.19 -9.90
N ASP A 158 -7.51 -11.46 -10.25
CA ASP A 158 -8.54 -12.30 -10.86
C ASP A 158 -9.74 -12.51 -9.93
N GLN A 159 -9.50 -12.74 -8.64
CA GLN A 159 -10.57 -12.81 -7.64
C GLN A 159 -11.33 -11.49 -7.52
N LEU A 160 -10.62 -10.36 -7.44
CA LEU A 160 -11.24 -9.02 -7.37
C LEU A 160 -12.10 -8.74 -8.62
N ALA A 161 -11.63 -9.11 -9.80
CA ALA A 161 -12.40 -8.99 -11.03
C ALA A 161 -13.70 -9.80 -10.98
N GLY A 162 -13.65 -11.02 -10.43
CA GLY A 162 -14.84 -11.85 -10.18
C GLY A 162 -15.86 -11.21 -9.22
N MET A 163 -15.40 -10.39 -8.27
CA MET A 163 -16.25 -9.70 -7.29
C MET A 163 -16.96 -8.45 -7.85
N THR A 164 -16.67 -8.03 -9.07
CA THR A 164 -17.31 -6.85 -9.69
C THR A 164 -18.78 -7.09 -10.03
N GLY A 165 -19.13 -8.33 -10.36
CA GLY A 165 -20.49 -8.78 -10.65
C GLY A 165 -21.27 -9.26 -9.41
N GLY A 166 -22.47 -9.78 -9.65
CA GLY A 166 -23.27 -10.48 -8.63
C GLY A 166 -23.64 -9.63 -7.39
N SER A 167 -23.63 -10.28 -6.23
CA SER A 167 -23.94 -9.67 -4.93
C SER A 167 -22.78 -8.91 -4.32
N ASP A 168 -21.54 -9.20 -4.73
CA ASP A 168 -20.34 -8.60 -4.11
C ASP A 168 -20.15 -7.14 -4.50
N ARG A 169 -20.43 -6.78 -5.76
CA ARG A 169 -20.49 -5.39 -6.20
C ARG A 169 -19.23 -4.62 -5.83
N LEU A 170 -18.04 -5.19 -6.08
CA LEU A 170 -16.77 -4.47 -5.96
C LEU A 170 -16.81 -3.23 -6.87
N ARG A 171 -16.53 -2.05 -6.31
CA ARG A 171 -16.53 -0.78 -7.05
C ARG A 171 -15.23 0.00 -6.99
N ALA A 172 -14.33 -0.35 -6.09
CA ALA A 172 -12.99 0.19 -6.06
C ALA A 172 -12.03 -0.75 -5.33
N VAL A 173 -10.75 -0.61 -5.65
CA VAL A 173 -9.64 -1.11 -4.83
C VAL A 173 -8.94 0.11 -4.24
N THR A 174 -8.69 0.10 -2.94
CA THR A 174 -7.89 1.11 -2.24
C THR A 174 -6.66 0.44 -1.63
N GLY A 175 -5.69 1.24 -1.19
CA GLY A 175 -4.42 0.74 -0.67
C GLY A 175 -3.38 0.79 -1.76
N VAL A 176 -2.64 -0.30 -1.94
CA VAL A 176 -1.39 -0.32 -2.71
C VAL A 176 -0.35 0.55 -1.99
N GLY A 177 0.16 0.03 -0.88
CA GLY A 177 1.12 0.73 -0.04
C GLY A 177 2.55 0.88 -0.59
N LEU A 178 2.90 0.22 -1.70
CA LEU A 178 4.27 0.21 -2.22
C LEU A 178 4.37 0.36 -3.73
N SER A 179 5.29 1.23 -4.20
CA SER A 179 5.61 1.37 -5.62
C SER A 179 6.60 0.30 -6.10
N THR A 180 6.13 -0.94 -6.27
CA THR A 180 6.92 -2.09 -6.76
C THR A 180 6.50 -2.50 -8.17
N ASP A 181 7.33 -3.29 -8.87
CA ASP A 181 6.97 -3.82 -10.19
C ASP A 181 5.72 -4.71 -10.16
N ASN A 182 5.54 -5.49 -9.09
CA ASN A 182 4.37 -6.34 -8.93
C ASN A 182 3.10 -5.51 -8.70
N ASN A 183 3.17 -4.48 -7.86
CA ASN A 183 2.04 -3.58 -7.64
C ASN A 183 1.72 -2.76 -8.90
N LYS A 184 2.72 -2.31 -9.65
CA LYS A 184 2.51 -1.66 -10.95
C LYS A 184 1.78 -2.57 -11.95
N LYS A 185 2.12 -3.86 -12.01
CA LYS A 185 1.40 -4.85 -12.83
C LYS A 185 -0.04 -5.07 -12.33
N ALA A 186 -0.22 -5.18 -11.01
CA ALA A 186 -1.54 -5.35 -10.40
C ALA A 186 -2.47 -4.18 -10.70
N VAL A 187 -1.99 -2.95 -10.51
CA VAL A 187 -2.73 -1.71 -10.82
C VAL A 187 -3.06 -1.65 -12.31
N LYS A 188 -2.10 -1.96 -13.19
CA LYS A 188 -2.34 -2.02 -14.65
C LYS A 188 -3.46 -2.98 -15.01
N GLU A 189 -3.44 -4.19 -14.44
CA GLU A 189 -4.44 -5.21 -14.74
C GLU A 189 -5.83 -4.87 -14.17
N LEU A 190 -5.89 -4.31 -12.96
CA LEU A 190 -7.15 -3.85 -12.35
C LEU A 190 -7.77 -2.74 -13.20
N THR A 191 -6.97 -1.73 -13.54
CA THR A 191 -7.43 -0.57 -14.33
C THR A 191 -7.77 -0.96 -15.78
N SER A 192 -7.06 -1.89 -16.41
CA SER A 192 -7.43 -2.40 -17.73
C SER A 192 -8.74 -3.18 -17.75
N ARG A 193 -9.13 -3.76 -16.59
CA ARG A 193 -10.46 -4.37 -16.38
C ARG A 193 -11.52 -3.34 -15.97
N GLY A 194 -11.19 -2.06 -16.00
CA GLY A 194 -12.06 -0.94 -15.64
C GLY A 194 -12.30 -0.81 -14.14
N ILE A 195 -11.57 -1.54 -13.28
CA ILE A 195 -11.73 -1.46 -11.83
C ILE A 195 -10.96 -0.23 -11.33
N PRO A 196 -11.64 0.76 -10.72
CA PRO A 196 -10.96 1.93 -10.18
C PRO A 196 -10.01 1.55 -9.05
N VAL A 197 -8.83 2.16 -9.05
CA VAL A 197 -7.80 1.94 -8.03
C VAL A 197 -7.45 3.27 -7.38
N ILE A 198 -7.36 3.28 -6.06
CA ILE A 198 -6.92 4.44 -5.27
C ILE A 198 -5.64 4.04 -4.55
N GLY A 199 -4.51 4.59 -5.01
CA GLY A 199 -3.21 4.44 -4.39
C GLY A 199 -3.08 5.23 -3.09
N SER A 200 -2.85 4.54 -1.96
CA SER A 200 -2.52 5.16 -0.67
C SER A 200 -1.10 5.74 -0.71
N SER A 201 -0.10 4.88 -0.93
CA SER A 201 1.31 5.22 -0.71
C SER A 201 2.20 5.02 -1.95
N ILE A 202 1.60 4.98 -3.15
CA ILE A 202 2.35 4.89 -4.42
C ILE A 202 2.81 6.25 -4.96
N THR A 203 4.05 6.60 -4.66
CA THR A 203 4.69 7.86 -5.08
C THR A 203 5.38 7.80 -6.46
N ALA A 204 5.70 6.61 -6.98
CA ALA A 204 6.48 6.48 -8.22
C ALA A 204 5.82 7.17 -9.43
N ASP A 205 6.61 7.95 -10.17
CA ASP A 205 6.14 8.74 -11.31
C ASP A 205 5.71 7.86 -12.48
N ASP A 206 6.24 6.65 -12.59
CA ASP A 206 5.91 5.67 -13.63
C ASP A 206 4.79 4.68 -13.20
N LEU A 207 4.27 4.82 -11.98
CA LEU A 207 3.02 4.25 -11.49
C LEU A 207 1.96 5.36 -11.34
N ALA A 208 1.86 6.18 -12.38
CA ALA A 208 0.97 7.32 -12.46
C ALA A 208 0.46 7.51 -13.89
N ASN A 209 -0.58 8.34 -14.03
CA ASN A 209 -1.10 8.83 -15.30
C ASN A 209 -0.55 10.24 -15.61
N GLY A 210 -0.77 10.72 -16.83
CA GLY A 210 -0.36 12.06 -17.28
C GLY A 210 1.09 12.18 -17.74
N GLN A 211 1.94 11.19 -17.48
CA GLN A 211 3.31 11.18 -18.00
C GLN A 211 3.29 11.11 -19.53
N ASP A 212 4.00 12.04 -20.17
CA ASP A 212 4.02 12.23 -21.63
C ASP A 212 2.62 12.31 -22.27
N GLY A 213 1.63 12.82 -21.52
CA GLY A 213 0.25 12.96 -21.97
C GLY A 213 -0.53 11.65 -22.11
N LYS A 214 -0.09 10.58 -21.43
CA LYS A 214 -0.71 9.24 -21.49
C LYS A 214 -1.25 8.80 -20.14
N ASP A 215 -2.32 8.01 -20.18
CA ASP A 215 -2.94 7.40 -19.00
C ASP A 215 -2.81 5.86 -19.05
N PRO A 216 -1.64 5.29 -18.73
CA PRO A 216 -1.42 3.85 -18.75
C PRO A 216 -2.24 3.07 -17.70
N PHE A 217 -2.83 3.75 -16.72
CA PHE A 217 -3.64 3.19 -15.64
C PHE A 217 -5.02 3.89 -15.56
N PRO A 218 -5.90 3.71 -16.57
CA PRO A 218 -7.18 4.41 -16.61
C PRO A 218 -8.05 4.11 -15.38
N GLY A 219 -8.47 5.14 -14.65
CA GLY A 219 -9.22 4.98 -13.40
C GLY A 219 -8.35 4.79 -12.15
N LEU A 220 -7.03 4.95 -12.25
CA LEU A 220 -6.15 5.19 -11.10
C LEU A 220 -6.31 6.61 -10.57
N ALA A 221 -6.42 6.75 -9.25
CA ALA A 221 -6.21 7.99 -8.52
C ALA A 221 -5.22 7.79 -7.39
N ARG A 222 -4.57 8.86 -6.94
CA ARG A 222 -3.60 8.82 -5.83
C ARG A 222 -3.86 9.92 -4.82
N VAL A 223 -3.63 9.61 -3.55
CA VAL A 223 -3.66 10.61 -2.47
C VAL A 223 -2.26 11.10 -2.09
N SER A 224 -1.25 10.26 -2.32
CA SER A 224 0.17 10.55 -2.07
C SER A 224 0.78 11.43 -3.17
N PRO A 225 1.68 12.37 -2.82
CA PRO A 225 2.46 13.13 -3.81
C PRO A 225 3.29 12.20 -4.70
N THR A 226 3.70 12.69 -5.88
CA THR A 226 4.71 11.97 -6.67
C THR A 226 6.10 12.06 -6.05
N ASN A 227 7.01 11.15 -6.41
CA ASN A 227 8.44 11.29 -6.13
C ASN A 227 9.00 12.61 -6.70
N THR A 228 8.52 13.06 -7.87
CA THR A 228 8.83 14.41 -8.37
C THR A 228 8.38 15.50 -7.40
N ASP A 229 7.15 15.44 -6.89
CA ASP A 229 6.59 16.41 -5.94
C ASP A 229 7.33 16.40 -4.60
N GLU A 230 7.66 15.22 -4.08
CA GLU A 230 8.47 15.07 -2.88
C GLU A 230 9.86 15.69 -3.05
N ALA A 231 10.53 15.40 -4.17
CA ALA A 231 11.83 15.97 -4.49
C ALA A 231 11.76 17.50 -4.61
N ARG A 232 10.72 18.05 -5.26
CA ARG A 232 10.48 19.50 -5.36
C ARG A 232 10.21 20.13 -3.99
N ALA A 233 9.42 19.48 -3.14
CA ALA A 233 9.14 19.93 -1.79
C ALA A 233 10.41 19.96 -0.92
N LEU A 234 11.27 18.93 -1.01
CA LEU A 234 12.59 18.91 -0.37
C LEU A 234 13.51 20.00 -0.89
N ALA A 235 13.55 20.21 -2.22
CA ALA A 235 14.36 21.23 -2.84
C ALA A 235 13.99 22.63 -2.32
N SER A 236 12.70 22.93 -2.28
CA SER A 236 12.15 24.17 -1.76
C SER A 236 12.43 24.33 -0.26
N PHE A 237 12.28 23.25 0.51
CA PHE A 237 12.55 23.24 1.94
C PHE A 237 14.01 23.52 2.29
N ALA A 238 14.93 22.74 1.73
CA ALA A 238 16.33 22.70 2.12
C ALA A 238 17.21 23.62 1.27
N LYS A 239 16.64 24.30 0.26
CA LYS A 239 17.37 25.13 -0.72
C LYS A 239 18.52 24.33 -1.37
N VAL A 240 18.22 23.10 -1.76
CA VAL A 240 19.19 22.16 -2.35
C VAL A 240 19.78 22.77 -3.61
N SER A 241 21.10 22.66 -3.79
CA SER A 241 21.78 23.11 -5.02
C SER A 241 22.72 22.03 -5.55
N ALA A 242 22.92 21.97 -6.87
CA ALA A 242 23.85 21.01 -7.47
C ALA A 242 25.30 21.18 -6.98
N ALA A 243 25.67 22.38 -6.52
CA ALA A 243 27.03 22.69 -6.05
C ALA A 243 27.37 22.11 -4.67
N ASN A 244 26.37 21.81 -3.84
CA ASN A 244 26.55 21.35 -2.45
C ASN A 244 25.97 19.97 -2.16
N ALA A 245 25.42 19.30 -3.18
CA ALA A 245 24.69 18.05 -3.01
C ALA A 245 25.35 16.86 -3.73
N PHE A 246 25.17 15.67 -3.15
CA PHE A 246 25.70 14.40 -3.60
C PHE A 246 24.60 13.35 -3.63
N LEU A 247 24.50 12.55 -4.69
CA LEU A 247 23.45 11.54 -4.85
C LEU A 247 23.98 10.14 -4.57
N VAL A 248 23.24 9.38 -3.78
CA VAL A 248 23.41 7.94 -3.57
C VAL A 248 22.12 7.24 -4.00
N TYR A 249 22.20 6.21 -4.86
CA TYR A 249 21.00 5.63 -5.49
C TYR A 249 21.06 4.10 -5.68
N ASP A 250 19.89 3.45 -5.69
CA ASP A 250 19.72 2.04 -6.07
C ASP A 250 19.89 1.88 -7.59
N ARG A 251 20.98 1.22 -8.01
CA ARG A 251 21.29 0.99 -9.43
C ARG A 251 20.32 0.05 -10.13
N THR A 252 19.78 -0.93 -9.42
CA THR A 252 18.83 -1.89 -10.03
C THR A 252 17.50 -1.22 -10.27
N GLY A 253 17.06 -0.47 -9.26
CA GLY A 253 15.83 0.29 -9.24
C GLY A 253 14.58 -0.59 -9.29
N ASP A 254 13.59 -0.19 -8.52
CA ASP A 254 12.17 -0.52 -8.71
C ASP A 254 11.42 0.79 -9.08
N PRO A 255 10.11 0.76 -9.34
CA PRO A 255 9.35 1.97 -9.67
C PRO A 255 9.62 3.12 -8.70
N TYR A 256 9.62 2.87 -7.38
CA TYR A 256 9.94 3.89 -6.39
C TYR A 256 11.33 4.51 -6.58
N THR A 257 12.38 3.69 -6.40
CA THR A 257 13.76 4.16 -6.31
C THR A 257 14.24 4.78 -7.62
N ARG A 258 13.79 4.23 -8.76
CA ARG A 258 14.16 4.70 -10.10
C ARG A 258 13.62 6.09 -10.39
N THR A 259 12.36 6.38 -10.04
CA THR A 259 11.79 7.70 -10.33
C THR A 259 12.20 8.75 -9.29
N LEU A 260 12.46 8.35 -8.05
CA LEU A 260 13.08 9.21 -7.05
C LEU A 260 14.52 9.61 -7.48
N GLN A 261 15.32 8.64 -7.93
CA GLN A 261 16.63 8.90 -8.52
C GLN A 261 16.53 9.89 -9.67
N ALA A 262 15.65 9.63 -10.65
CA ALA A 262 15.48 10.52 -11.81
C ALA A 262 15.08 11.95 -11.40
N SER A 263 14.27 12.10 -10.36
CA SER A 263 13.87 13.39 -9.81
C SER A 263 15.04 14.13 -9.16
N PHE A 264 15.87 13.44 -8.37
CA PHE A 264 17.08 14.01 -7.79
C PHE A 264 18.15 14.32 -8.85
N GLU A 265 18.33 13.49 -9.87
CA GLU A 265 19.28 13.76 -10.96
C GLU A 265 18.92 15.05 -11.72
N LYS A 266 17.62 15.29 -11.97
CA LYS A 266 17.16 16.55 -12.57
C LYS A 266 17.55 17.76 -11.72
N MET A 267 17.43 17.66 -10.40
CA MET A 267 17.83 18.72 -9.46
C MET A 267 19.35 18.93 -9.43
N LEU A 268 20.12 17.88 -9.66
CA LEU A 268 21.58 17.88 -9.60
C LEU A 268 22.26 18.10 -10.96
N LYS A 269 21.52 18.55 -11.97
CA LYS A 269 22.10 18.88 -13.28
C LYS A 269 23.23 19.90 -13.11
N GLY A 270 24.44 19.52 -13.52
CA GLY A 270 25.65 20.33 -13.33
C GLY A 270 26.37 20.12 -12.00
N SER A 271 26.02 19.07 -11.24
CA SER A 271 26.77 18.68 -10.03
C SER A 271 28.22 18.34 -10.37
N ARG A 272 29.11 18.64 -9.43
CA ARG A 272 30.55 18.40 -9.54
C ARG A 272 30.92 16.92 -9.40
N TYR A 273 30.08 16.15 -8.71
CA TYR A 273 30.37 14.76 -8.35
C TYR A 273 29.43 13.80 -9.05
N GLU A 274 29.99 12.67 -9.49
CA GLU A 274 29.21 11.56 -10.01
C GLU A 274 28.36 10.93 -8.89
N ALA A 275 27.10 10.64 -9.21
CA ALA A 275 26.19 9.94 -8.32
C ALA A 275 26.72 8.54 -8.01
N GLN A 276 26.61 8.10 -6.75
CA GLN A 276 27.15 6.81 -6.32
C GLN A 276 26.06 5.73 -6.29
N PRO A 277 26.24 4.64 -7.06
CA PRO A 277 25.30 3.53 -7.04
C PRO A 277 25.54 2.59 -5.85
N PHE A 278 24.47 1.97 -5.38
CA PHE A 278 24.51 0.70 -4.64
C PHE A 278 23.59 -0.34 -5.32
N THR A 279 23.69 -1.60 -4.91
CA THR A 279 22.89 -2.70 -5.48
C THR A 279 22.34 -3.53 -4.32
N PRO A 280 21.05 -3.40 -3.97
CA PRO A 280 20.43 -4.19 -2.92
C PRO A 280 20.12 -5.62 -3.42
N PRO A 281 19.78 -6.55 -2.51
CA PRO A 281 19.16 -7.82 -2.89
C PRO A 281 17.84 -7.60 -3.66
N ALA A 282 17.40 -8.63 -4.40
CA ALA A 282 16.12 -8.57 -5.13
C ALA A 282 14.92 -8.33 -4.19
N ASP A 283 14.94 -8.98 -3.03
CA ASP A 283 14.08 -8.66 -1.90
C ASP A 283 14.69 -7.49 -1.12
N ARG A 284 14.10 -6.30 -1.29
CA ARG A 284 14.61 -5.05 -0.72
C ARG A 284 14.43 -4.94 0.79
N SER A 285 13.60 -5.80 1.40
CA SER A 285 13.51 -5.93 2.87
C SER A 285 14.75 -6.59 3.48
N LYS A 286 15.64 -7.16 2.65
CA LYS A 286 16.86 -7.82 3.11
C LYS A 286 18.04 -6.85 3.07
N GLU A 287 18.86 -6.95 4.11
CA GLU A 287 20.07 -6.16 4.28
C GLU A 287 21.15 -6.46 3.25
N GLY A 288 21.35 -7.72 2.86
CA GLY A 288 22.40 -8.11 1.91
C GLY A 288 23.79 -7.61 2.32
N SER A 289 24.56 -7.14 1.34
CA SER A 289 25.92 -6.62 1.51
C SER A 289 26.07 -5.11 1.30
N THR A 290 24.95 -4.38 1.24
CA THR A 290 24.94 -2.94 0.91
C THR A 290 25.72 -2.09 1.91
N SER A 291 25.81 -2.49 3.18
CA SER A 291 26.68 -1.83 4.18
C SER A 291 28.15 -1.73 3.74
N ASN A 292 28.69 -2.75 3.04
CA ASN A 292 30.08 -2.71 2.55
C ASN A 292 30.28 -1.62 1.49
N VAL A 293 29.27 -1.42 0.65
CA VAL A 293 29.26 -0.37 -0.38
C VAL A 293 29.09 0.99 0.30
N PHE A 294 28.20 1.11 1.28
CA PHE A 294 27.98 2.35 2.02
C PHE A 294 29.22 2.81 2.79
N MET A 295 30.03 1.89 3.33
CA MET A 295 31.34 2.22 3.88
C MET A 295 32.24 2.91 2.83
N GLN A 296 32.29 2.39 1.60
CA GLN A 296 33.08 2.98 0.51
C GLN A 296 32.53 4.35 0.09
N ILE A 297 31.20 4.48 -0.04
CA ILE A 297 30.54 5.74 -0.39
C ILE A 297 30.80 6.80 0.68
N THR A 298 30.74 6.44 1.97
CA THR A 298 31.07 7.34 3.08
C THR A 298 32.53 7.82 3.00
N ASN A 299 33.47 6.96 2.63
CA ASN A 299 34.87 7.36 2.41
C ASN A 299 35.02 8.33 1.23
N ILE A 300 34.29 8.12 0.13
CA ILE A 300 34.24 9.05 -1.00
C ILE A 300 33.68 10.39 -0.55
N LEU A 301 32.55 10.37 0.17
CA LEU A 301 31.93 11.56 0.74
C LEU A 301 32.92 12.34 1.59
N CYS A 302 33.69 11.70 2.47
CA CYS A 302 34.70 12.35 3.29
C CYS A 302 35.77 13.11 2.49
N ASN A 303 36.07 12.67 1.26
CA ASN A 303 37.07 13.30 0.38
C ASN A 303 36.50 14.45 -0.49
N THR A 304 35.20 14.75 -0.38
CA THR A 304 34.63 15.96 -1.02
C THR A 304 34.95 17.23 -0.20
N PRO A 305 34.82 18.43 -0.77
CA PRO A 305 34.88 19.69 -0.03
C PRO A 305 33.81 19.76 1.06
N THR A 306 34.10 20.50 2.13
CA THR A 306 33.17 20.75 3.24
C THR A 306 31.87 21.46 2.80
N THR A 307 31.89 22.13 1.65
CA THR A 307 30.69 22.71 1.03
C THR A 307 29.73 21.65 0.49
N THR A 308 30.17 20.43 0.19
CA THR A 308 29.32 19.29 -0.17
C THR A 308 28.79 18.64 1.10
N ASN A 309 27.66 19.13 1.60
CA ASN A 309 27.12 18.77 2.90
C ASN A 309 25.67 18.25 2.84
N THR A 310 25.09 18.18 1.65
CA THR A 310 23.75 17.63 1.42
C THR A 310 23.88 16.30 0.68
N ILE A 311 23.25 15.26 1.17
CA ILE A 311 23.21 13.94 0.55
C ILE A 311 21.76 13.67 0.17
N LEU A 312 21.49 13.46 -1.12
CA LEU A 312 20.22 12.96 -1.60
C LEU A 312 20.32 11.44 -1.67
N PHE A 313 19.39 10.73 -1.03
CA PHE A 313 19.37 9.27 -1.02
C PHE A 313 18.13 8.75 -1.75
N ALA A 314 18.32 7.97 -2.81
CA ALA A 314 17.26 7.34 -3.57
C ALA A 314 17.31 5.80 -3.40
N GLY A 315 16.73 5.32 -2.31
CA GLY A 315 16.72 3.91 -1.92
C GLY A 315 15.59 3.58 -0.95
N ARG A 316 15.39 2.29 -0.65
CA ARG A 316 14.38 1.82 0.33
C ARG A 316 14.89 1.94 1.77
N HIS A 317 13.96 1.96 2.72
CA HIS A 317 14.21 2.15 4.16
C HIS A 317 15.28 1.21 4.73
N THR A 318 15.26 -0.08 4.37
CA THR A 318 16.28 -1.05 4.83
C THR A 318 17.70 -0.61 4.46
N GLN A 319 17.91 -0.14 3.22
CA GLN A 319 19.22 0.34 2.78
C GLN A 319 19.52 1.76 3.29
N LEU A 320 18.51 2.62 3.43
CA LEU A 320 18.66 3.92 4.05
C LEU A 320 19.18 3.80 5.50
N ARG A 321 18.65 2.87 6.29
CA ARG A 321 19.13 2.53 7.63
C ARG A 321 20.62 2.20 7.62
N GLN A 322 21.03 1.26 6.77
CA GLN A 322 22.45 0.86 6.68
C GLN A 322 23.35 2.03 6.28
N PHE A 323 22.88 2.90 5.38
CA PHE A 323 23.62 4.09 4.96
C PHE A 323 23.78 5.10 6.11
N ILE A 324 22.71 5.36 6.88
CA ILE A 324 22.76 6.24 8.06
C ILE A 324 23.73 5.67 9.12
N ASN A 325 23.66 4.37 9.40
CA ASN A 325 24.57 3.70 10.33
C ASN A 325 26.02 3.88 9.89
N MET A 326 26.31 3.70 8.59
CA MET A 326 27.66 3.88 8.06
C MET A 326 28.12 5.35 8.07
N LEU A 327 27.23 6.31 7.86
CA LEU A 327 27.54 7.73 8.03
C LEU A 327 27.85 8.09 9.49
N GLY A 328 27.20 7.45 10.46
CA GLY A 328 27.52 7.59 11.89
C GLY A 328 28.95 7.15 12.22
N GLN A 329 29.46 6.15 11.48
CA GLN A 329 30.81 5.56 11.66
C GLN A 329 31.86 6.18 10.72
N ARG A 330 31.55 7.27 10.03
CA ARG A 330 32.46 7.91 9.06
C ARG A 330 33.76 8.38 9.72
N GLY A 331 34.88 8.28 9.01
CA GLY A 331 36.17 8.78 9.52
C GLY A 331 36.28 10.31 9.65
N CYS A 332 35.52 11.07 8.83
CA CYS A 332 35.49 12.53 8.86
C CYS A 332 34.43 13.07 9.83
N HIS A 333 34.62 12.83 11.13
CA HIS A 333 33.67 13.24 12.17
C HIS A 333 33.49 14.76 12.30
N ASP A 334 34.44 15.56 11.84
CA ASP A 334 34.36 17.03 11.80
C ASP A 334 33.40 17.55 10.73
N ARG A 335 32.99 16.70 9.78
CA ARG A 335 32.12 17.08 8.67
C ARG A 335 30.65 17.00 9.02
N ARG A 336 29.92 18.04 8.60
CA ARG A 336 28.47 18.10 8.65
C ARG A 336 27.84 17.49 7.40
N PHE A 337 26.88 16.59 7.59
CA PHE A 337 26.06 16.02 6.54
C PHE A 337 24.57 16.13 6.87
N THR A 338 23.78 16.53 5.88
CA THR A 338 22.31 16.45 5.90
C THR A 338 21.88 15.43 4.86
N VAL A 339 21.31 14.31 5.30
CA VAL A 339 20.66 13.34 4.43
C VAL A 339 19.22 13.78 4.19
N LEU A 340 18.84 13.89 2.91
CA LEU A 340 17.49 14.14 2.43
C LEU A 340 17.04 12.93 1.60
N THR A 341 15.84 12.42 1.85
CA THR A 341 15.28 11.25 1.19
C THR A 341 13.76 11.36 1.07
N GLY A 342 13.16 10.52 0.23
CA GLY A 342 11.71 10.40 0.08
C GLY A 342 11.01 9.82 1.32
N ASP A 343 9.73 9.53 1.15
CA ASP A 343 8.80 8.92 2.12
C ASP A 343 9.28 7.65 2.82
N GLU A 344 10.17 6.85 2.22
CA GLU A 344 10.78 5.68 2.89
C GLU A 344 11.50 6.01 4.21
N GLY A 345 11.84 7.28 4.46
CA GLY A 345 12.35 7.69 5.77
C GLY A 345 11.35 7.51 6.92
N SER A 346 10.04 7.45 6.65
CA SER A 346 8.99 7.29 7.68
C SER A 346 9.02 5.95 8.38
N TYR A 347 9.62 4.94 7.73
CA TYR A 347 9.72 3.56 8.19
C TYR A 347 10.83 3.38 9.23
N LEU A 348 11.71 4.38 9.42
CA LEU A 348 12.85 4.29 10.33
C LEU A 348 12.54 4.70 11.77
N ALA A 349 11.36 5.26 12.04
CA ALA A 349 10.96 5.62 13.39
C ALA A 349 10.73 4.33 14.21
N GLY A 350 11.47 4.16 15.31
CA GLY A 350 11.41 2.95 16.12
C GLY A 350 12.11 1.72 15.53
N ASP A 351 12.82 1.86 14.41
CA ASP A 351 13.64 0.78 13.83
C ASP A 351 14.75 0.39 14.82
N LYS A 352 14.76 -0.89 15.21
CA LYS A 352 15.68 -1.44 16.22
C LYS A 352 17.11 -1.62 15.71
N ASP A 353 17.31 -1.71 14.39
CA ASP A 353 18.61 -1.94 13.75
C ASP A 353 19.26 -0.61 13.33
N LEU A 354 18.55 0.51 13.45
CA LEU A 354 19.08 1.85 13.27
C LEU A 354 19.96 2.23 14.47
N ASP A 355 21.22 2.56 14.22
CA ASP A 355 22.19 2.91 15.25
C ASP A 355 21.88 4.28 15.86
N PRO A 356 21.44 4.37 17.13
CA PRO A 356 21.13 5.64 17.75
C PRO A 356 22.36 6.54 17.90
N ALA A 357 23.58 5.98 17.89
CA ALA A 357 24.81 6.77 17.94
C ALA A 357 24.97 7.64 16.69
N ALA A 358 24.55 7.15 15.51
CA ALA A 358 24.58 7.92 14.27
C ALA A 358 23.70 9.17 14.38
N LEU A 359 22.52 9.05 15.00
CA LEU A 359 21.57 10.16 15.15
C LEU A 359 21.91 11.10 16.32
N LYS A 360 22.74 10.65 17.28
CA LYS A 360 23.27 11.49 18.37
C LYS A 360 24.38 12.43 17.92
N ASP A 361 25.01 12.16 16.78
CA ASP A 361 26.02 13.04 16.19
C ASP A 361 25.36 14.36 15.74
N PRO A 362 25.71 15.52 16.34
CA PRO A 362 25.11 16.81 16.00
C PRO A 362 25.51 17.32 14.59
N LEU A 363 26.45 16.64 13.94
CA LEU A 363 26.90 16.94 12.58
C LEU A 363 26.21 16.05 11.53
N LEU A 364 25.43 15.05 11.93
CA LEU A 364 24.58 14.27 11.04
C LEU A 364 23.10 14.66 11.26
N THR A 365 22.39 14.98 10.18
CA THR A 365 20.95 15.24 10.23
C THR A 365 20.26 14.44 9.15
N VAL A 366 19.22 13.69 9.50
CA VAL A 366 18.41 12.92 8.56
C VAL A 366 17.01 13.55 8.49
N ARG A 367 16.61 13.97 7.30
CA ARG A 367 15.27 14.49 7.03
C ARG A 367 14.67 13.81 5.83
N TYR A 368 13.35 13.65 5.86
CA TYR A 368 12.60 12.97 4.82
C TYR A 368 11.26 13.66 4.60
N THR A 369 10.72 13.48 3.40
CA THR A 369 9.29 13.73 3.13
C THR A 369 8.48 12.66 3.82
N SER A 370 7.26 12.97 4.27
CA SER A 370 6.29 11.96 4.67
C SER A 370 4.99 12.22 3.93
N LEU A 371 4.20 11.17 3.71
CA LEU A 371 2.90 11.25 3.04
C LEU A 371 1.87 11.98 3.91
N ALA A 372 2.00 11.87 5.23
CA ALA A 372 1.19 12.55 6.22
C ALA A 372 1.93 12.63 7.58
N HIS A 373 1.50 13.52 8.46
CA HIS A 373 2.01 13.53 9.84
C HIS A 373 0.94 14.08 10.79
N PRO A 374 0.72 13.49 11.99
CA PRO A 374 -0.35 13.89 12.92
C PRO A 374 -0.26 15.35 13.36
N ASP A 375 0.96 15.86 13.48
CA ASP A 375 1.22 17.26 13.82
C ASP A 375 1.04 18.24 12.66
N ALA A 376 1.00 17.79 11.40
CA ALA A 376 1.12 18.67 10.23
C ALA A 376 0.07 19.79 10.25
N TRP A 377 -1.19 19.44 10.46
CA TRP A 377 -2.30 20.41 10.47
C TRP A 377 -2.67 20.90 11.86
N LEU A 378 -2.02 20.39 12.91
CA LEU A 378 -2.21 20.86 14.29
C LEU A 378 -1.18 21.93 14.68
N LYS A 379 0.05 21.84 14.15
CA LYS A 379 1.16 22.72 14.50
C LYS A 379 1.52 23.70 13.39
N ASP A 380 1.31 23.36 12.12
CA ASP A 380 1.55 24.29 11.02
C ASP A 380 0.46 25.38 10.94
N THR A 381 0.81 26.55 10.41
CA THR A 381 -0.05 27.72 10.29
C THR A 381 -0.44 28.04 8.84
N ALA A 382 -0.15 27.13 7.90
CA ALA A 382 -0.57 27.24 6.51
C ALA A 382 -2.08 27.55 6.41
N LYS A 383 -2.42 28.61 5.67
CA LYS A 383 -3.80 29.12 5.54
C LYS A 383 -4.69 28.25 4.63
N THR A 384 -4.08 27.52 3.71
CA THR A 384 -4.75 26.74 2.66
C THR A 384 -4.02 25.42 2.44
N GLY A 385 -4.61 24.53 1.64
CA GLY A 385 -4.08 23.19 1.38
C GLY A 385 -4.49 22.13 2.42
N GLY A 386 -5.23 22.49 3.46
CA GLY A 386 -5.73 21.61 4.52
C GLY A 386 -6.27 22.41 5.71
N SER A 387 -6.67 21.73 6.79
CA SER A 387 -7.11 22.40 8.00
C SER A 387 -6.95 21.55 9.26
N SER A 388 -6.80 22.21 10.42
CA SER A 388 -6.81 21.55 11.73
C SER A 388 -8.17 20.91 12.06
N ALA A 389 -9.26 21.45 11.52
CA ALA A 389 -10.61 20.90 11.72
C ALA A 389 -10.74 19.52 11.08
N ASP A 390 -10.26 19.35 9.85
CA ASP A 390 -10.30 18.08 9.14
C ASP A 390 -9.41 17.02 9.80
N ALA A 391 -8.20 17.40 10.25
CA ALA A 391 -7.32 16.51 11.00
C ALA A 391 -7.94 16.04 12.34
N LYS A 392 -8.69 16.93 13.02
CA LYS A 392 -9.39 16.59 14.27
C LYS A 392 -10.53 15.59 14.09
N VAL A 393 -11.11 15.47 12.89
CA VAL A 393 -12.14 14.44 12.61
C VAL A 393 -11.54 13.05 12.81
N LEU A 394 -10.36 12.79 12.24
CA LEU A 394 -9.66 11.53 12.44
C LEU A 394 -9.27 11.33 13.91
N GLN A 395 -8.76 12.36 14.59
CA GLN A 395 -8.42 12.27 16.03
C GLN A 395 -9.63 11.91 16.91
N SER A 396 -10.81 12.43 16.59
CA SER A 396 -12.04 12.10 17.31
C SER A 396 -12.44 10.63 17.13
N LEU A 397 -12.30 10.09 15.91
CA LEU A 397 -12.51 8.67 15.64
C LEU A 397 -11.51 7.80 16.40
N LEU A 398 -10.22 8.18 16.39
CA LEU A 398 -9.17 7.48 17.11
C LEU A 398 -9.42 7.46 18.62
N GLY A 399 -9.91 8.56 19.20
CA GLY A 399 -10.30 8.62 20.61
C GLY A 399 -11.43 7.64 20.99
N SER A 400 -12.19 7.16 20.02
CA SER A 400 -13.26 6.17 20.20
C SER A 400 -12.86 4.75 19.76
N ALA A 401 -11.75 4.58 19.06
CA ALA A 401 -11.33 3.32 18.42
C ALA A 401 -10.81 2.25 19.40
N GLY A 402 -10.72 2.55 20.69
CA GLY A 402 -10.35 1.60 21.74
C GLY A 402 -11.49 0.67 22.20
N LYS A 403 -12.75 0.99 21.88
CA LYS A 403 -13.93 0.24 22.35
C LYS A 403 -15.10 0.35 21.40
N GLU A 404 -16.07 -0.56 21.52
CA GLU A 404 -17.30 -0.48 20.74
C GLU A 404 -18.04 0.85 20.95
N PRO A 405 -18.72 1.37 19.90
CA PRO A 405 -19.01 0.73 18.61
C PRO A 405 -17.92 0.82 17.53
N VAL A 406 -16.87 1.64 17.74
CA VAL A 406 -15.79 1.88 16.75
C VAL A 406 -14.67 0.84 16.88
N GLY A 407 -14.28 0.49 18.09
CA GLY A 407 -13.16 -0.38 18.40
C GLY A 407 -13.54 -1.72 19.04
N PRO A 408 -12.56 -2.46 19.57
CA PRO A 408 -11.12 -2.17 19.53
C PRO A 408 -10.53 -2.39 18.13
N VAL A 409 -9.53 -1.58 17.75
CA VAL A 409 -8.78 -1.72 16.47
C VAL A 409 -7.30 -2.11 16.68
N GLY A 410 -6.91 -2.41 17.92
CA GLY A 410 -5.52 -2.70 18.30
C GLY A 410 -4.71 -1.45 18.68
N PRO A 411 -3.40 -1.58 18.94
CA PRO A 411 -2.49 -0.46 19.17
C PRO A 411 -2.46 0.48 17.97
N ILE A 412 -2.37 1.79 18.23
CA ILE A 412 -2.41 2.84 17.20
C ILE A 412 -1.12 3.65 17.29
N ALA A 413 -0.43 3.78 16.16
CA ALA A 413 0.60 4.78 15.92
C ALA A 413 0.22 5.62 14.68
N LEU A 414 0.75 6.84 14.62
CA LEU A 414 0.45 7.82 13.56
C LEU A 414 1.72 8.44 12.96
N ASP A 415 2.87 8.15 13.54
CA ASP A 415 4.14 8.83 13.31
C ASP A 415 4.76 8.50 11.95
N ASP A 416 4.46 7.32 11.38
CA ASP A 416 4.77 6.98 9.99
C ASP A 416 3.83 7.63 8.96
N GLY A 417 2.66 8.14 9.40
CA GLY A 417 1.64 8.73 8.54
C GLY A 417 0.75 7.74 7.77
N GLN A 418 1.00 6.43 7.83
CA GLN A 418 0.33 5.42 7.00
C GLN A 418 -1.16 5.29 7.31
N LEU A 419 -1.53 5.37 8.58
CA LEU A 419 -2.94 5.39 8.99
C LEU A 419 -3.67 6.59 8.39
N ILE A 420 -3.04 7.76 8.41
CA ILE A 420 -3.64 9.01 7.94
C ILE A 420 -3.84 8.96 6.43
N ILE A 421 -2.84 8.48 5.68
CA ILE A 421 -2.92 8.44 4.21
C ILE A 421 -3.91 7.37 3.72
N ALA A 422 -3.98 6.20 4.37
CA ALA A 422 -4.96 5.16 4.03
C ALA A 422 -6.40 5.56 4.38
N TYR A 423 -6.61 6.28 5.49
CA TYR A 423 -7.89 6.89 5.82
C TYR A 423 -8.34 7.86 4.70
N ASP A 424 -7.42 8.68 4.21
CA ASP A 424 -7.68 9.62 3.12
C ASP A 424 -7.92 8.93 1.77
N ALA A 425 -7.18 7.86 1.45
CA ALA A 425 -7.39 7.03 0.27
C ALA A 425 -8.79 6.40 0.26
N MET A 426 -9.22 5.83 1.38
CA MET A 426 -10.55 5.24 1.51
C MET A 426 -11.65 6.32 1.44
N ARG A 427 -11.40 7.53 1.95
CA ARG A 427 -12.32 8.66 1.76
C ARG A 427 -12.43 9.11 0.31
N LEU A 428 -11.34 9.08 -0.45
CA LEU A 428 -11.35 9.32 -1.88
C LEU A 428 -12.16 8.22 -2.62
N ALA A 429 -12.00 6.95 -2.26
CA ALA A 429 -12.81 5.85 -2.80
C ALA A 429 -14.31 6.07 -2.54
N VAL A 430 -14.68 6.42 -1.30
CA VAL A 430 -16.06 6.75 -0.91
C VAL A 430 -16.60 7.92 -1.73
N ARG A 431 -15.79 8.97 -1.92
CA ARG A 431 -16.16 10.16 -2.69
C ARG A 431 -16.46 9.80 -4.15
N GLY A 432 -15.58 9.04 -4.80
CA GLY A 432 -15.77 8.58 -6.19
C GLY A 432 -17.01 7.70 -6.33
N ILE A 433 -17.19 6.73 -5.43
CA ILE A 433 -18.35 5.82 -5.45
C ILE A 433 -19.67 6.60 -5.33
N ARG A 434 -19.75 7.54 -4.39
CA ARG A 434 -20.98 8.32 -4.14
C ARG A 434 -21.21 9.38 -5.22
N GLY A 435 -20.15 9.99 -5.75
CA GLY A 435 -20.23 10.92 -6.89
C GLY A 435 -20.78 10.25 -8.15
N ALA A 436 -20.38 9.00 -8.41
CA ALA A 436 -20.91 8.18 -9.49
C ALA A 436 -22.35 7.65 -9.23
N SER A 437 -22.91 7.91 -8.05
CA SER A 437 -24.20 7.40 -7.59
C SER A 437 -25.17 8.53 -7.19
N PRO A 438 -25.50 9.48 -8.10
CA PRO A 438 -26.33 10.63 -7.75
C PRO A 438 -27.74 10.25 -7.28
N THR A 439 -28.24 9.09 -7.71
CA THR A 439 -29.56 8.55 -7.30
C THR A 439 -29.46 7.50 -6.19
N GLY A 440 -28.27 7.26 -5.63
CA GLY A 440 -28.01 6.21 -4.63
C GLY A 440 -28.03 4.79 -5.19
N LYS A 441 -28.16 4.62 -6.52
CA LYS A 441 -28.04 3.33 -7.22
C LYS A 441 -26.58 2.92 -7.33
N ILE A 442 -26.32 1.62 -7.38
CA ILE A 442 -24.95 1.12 -7.51
C ILE A 442 -24.34 1.63 -8.83
N PRO A 443 -23.21 2.36 -8.76
CA PRO A 443 -22.59 2.92 -9.95
C PRO A 443 -21.99 1.82 -10.83
N ALA A 444 -21.79 2.10 -12.11
CA ALA A 444 -20.89 1.30 -12.93
C ALA A 444 -19.44 1.55 -12.50
N LEU A 445 -18.54 0.60 -12.78
CA LEU A 445 -17.12 0.75 -12.45
C LEU A 445 -16.48 1.96 -13.13
N ALA A 446 -16.75 2.13 -14.44
CA ALA A 446 -16.21 3.24 -15.21
C ALA A 446 -16.63 4.60 -14.65
N ASP A 447 -17.89 4.74 -14.22
CA ASP A 447 -18.42 6.00 -13.68
C ASP A 447 -17.69 6.46 -12.41
N VAL A 448 -17.23 5.51 -11.59
CA VAL A 448 -16.42 5.79 -10.39
C VAL A 448 -15.06 6.37 -10.81
N GLY A 449 -14.39 5.75 -11.79
CA GLY A 449 -13.12 6.26 -12.33
C GLY A 449 -13.24 7.64 -12.97
N LEU A 450 -14.37 7.92 -13.63
CA LEU A 450 -14.67 9.23 -14.22
C LEU A 450 -14.88 10.34 -13.17
N GLN A 451 -14.96 10.03 -11.88
CA GLN A 451 -15.03 11.04 -10.83
C GLN A 451 -13.69 11.68 -10.49
N TRP A 452 -12.55 11.03 -10.75
CA TRP A 452 -11.24 11.55 -10.32
C TRP A 452 -10.95 12.95 -10.85
N PRO A 453 -11.16 13.25 -12.14
CA PRO A 453 -10.97 14.60 -12.67
C PRO A 453 -11.96 15.63 -12.12
N GLN A 454 -12.95 15.23 -11.33
CA GLN A 454 -13.91 16.13 -10.68
C GLN A 454 -13.57 16.41 -9.22
N VAL A 455 -12.60 15.71 -8.61
CA VAL A 455 -12.20 15.92 -7.21
C VAL A 455 -11.34 17.18 -7.08
N LYS A 456 -11.99 18.34 -7.22
CA LYS A 456 -11.37 19.66 -7.19
C LYS A 456 -12.34 20.74 -6.72
N GLY A 457 -11.85 21.96 -6.59
CA GLY A 457 -12.61 23.09 -6.06
C GLY A 457 -13.00 22.90 -4.60
N LYS A 458 -13.76 23.86 -4.06
CA LYS A 458 -14.15 23.84 -2.65
C LYS A 458 -15.15 22.72 -2.30
N GLU A 459 -16.04 22.40 -3.23
CA GLU A 459 -17.18 21.50 -3.00
C GLU A 459 -16.90 20.04 -3.34
N LEU A 460 -15.98 19.78 -4.28
CA LEU A 460 -15.75 18.42 -4.79
C LEU A 460 -14.44 17.79 -4.33
N ARG A 461 -13.50 18.58 -3.82
CA ARG A 461 -12.28 18.04 -3.19
C ARG A 461 -12.59 17.17 -1.98
N VAL A 462 -11.65 16.30 -1.62
CA VAL A 462 -11.69 15.64 -0.31
C VAL A 462 -10.86 16.46 0.66
N ASN A 463 -11.47 16.94 1.74
CA ASN A 463 -10.77 17.58 2.85
C ASN A 463 -10.20 16.49 3.76
N GLY A 464 -9.00 15.98 3.42
CA GLY A 464 -8.31 14.89 4.10
C GLY A 464 -7.71 15.26 5.45
N ALA A 465 -7.42 14.26 6.28
CA ALA A 465 -6.65 14.42 7.50
C ALA A 465 -5.17 14.76 7.22
N SER A 466 -4.65 14.35 6.06
CA SER A 466 -3.35 14.76 5.51
C SER A 466 -3.40 16.11 4.77
N GLY A 467 -4.54 16.80 4.76
CA GLY A 467 -4.78 18.02 3.99
C GLY A 467 -5.66 17.77 2.76
N TRP A 468 -5.78 18.75 1.88
CA TRP A 468 -6.61 18.64 0.68
C TRP A 468 -6.13 17.50 -0.22
N ILE A 469 -7.08 16.83 -0.84
CA ILE A 469 -6.88 15.91 -1.95
C ILE A 469 -7.60 16.55 -3.13
N CYS A 470 -6.79 17.10 -4.03
CA CYS A 470 -7.18 17.83 -5.23
C CYS A 470 -6.58 17.09 -6.40
N LEU A 471 -7.37 16.56 -7.32
CA LEU A 471 -6.85 15.75 -8.41
C LEU A 471 -6.78 16.54 -9.72
N ASP A 472 -5.68 16.36 -10.46
CA ASP A 472 -5.55 16.77 -11.84
C ASP A 472 -6.44 15.93 -12.78
N ALA A 473 -6.40 16.20 -14.08
CA ALA A 473 -7.17 15.45 -15.07
C ALA A 473 -6.78 13.96 -15.18
N HIS A 474 -5.62 13.59 -14.63
CA HIS A 474 -5.03 12.26 -14.71
C HIS A 474 -5.21 11.46 -13.40
N GLY A 475 -5.80 12.06 -12.36
CA GLY A 475 -6.01 11.42 -11.06
C GLY A 475 -4.82 11.54 -10.11
N ASN A 476 -3.85 12.41 -10.40
CA ASN A 476 -2.73 12.69 -9.49
C ASN A 476 -3.05 13.88 -8.59
N PRO A 477 -2.53 13.90 -7.35
CA PRO A 477 -2.78 15.02 -6.47
C PRO A 477 -1.97 16.26 -6.89
N TYR A 478 -2.66 17.40 -6.97
CA TYR A 478 -2.10 18.69 -7.33
C TYR A 478 -1.59 19.44 -6.09
N ASP A 479 -0.31 19.85 -6.14
CA ASP A 479 0.39 20.66 -5.13
C ASP A 479 0.06 20.20 -3.69
N LYS A 480 0.12 18.88 -3.49
CA LYS A 480 -0.21 18.21 -2.23
C LYS A 480 0.80 18.64 -1.16
N ALA A 481 0.29 18.90 0.04
CA ALA A 481 1.11 19.15 1.22
C ALA A 481 2.06 17.98 1.48
N VAL A 482 3.36 18.28 1.65
CA VAL A 482 4.40 17.29 1.95
C VAL A 482 5.03 17.60 3.30
N PRO A 483 4.61 16.95 4.39
CA PRO A 483 5.30 17.03 5.68
C PRO A 483 6.79 16.73 5.56
N ILE A 484 7.63 17.61 6.08
CA ILE A 484 9.05 17.34 6.28
C ILE A 484 9.26 16.89 7.72
N VAL A 485 9.92 15.75 7.88
CA VAL A 485 10.15 15.11 9.16
C VAL A 485 11.64 14.95 9.37
N GLN A 486 12.08 15.10 10.61
CA GLN A 486 13.46 14.84 11.03
C GLN A 486 13.46 13.62 11.95
N LEU A 487 14.37 12.69 11.68
CA LEU A 487 14.64 11.57 12.59
C LEU A 487 15.48 12.08 13.77
N THR A 488 14.98 11.93 15.00
CA THR A 488 15.63 12.46 16.21
C THR A 488 16.66 11.49 16.80
N PRO A 489 17.55 11.93 17.70
CA PRO A 489 18.51 11.05 18.39
C PRO A 489 17.88 9.88 19.16
N GLU A 490 16.58 9.97 19.48
CA GLU A 490 15.78 8.92 20.11
C GLU A 490 15.09 7.99 19.10
N SER A 491 15.51 8.05 17.82
CA SER A 491 14.90 7.34 16.69
C SER A 491 13.40 7.60 16.53
N ARG A 492 12.97 8.84 16.78
CA ARG A 492 11.57 9.26 16.62
C ARG A 492 11.37 10.14 15.40
N ALA A 493 10.18 10.09 14.82
CA ALA A 493 9.72 11.04 13.82
C ALA A 493 9.36 12.37 14.48
N ARG A 494 10.06 13.46 14.12
CA ARG A 494 9.70 14.82 14.54
C ARG A 494 9.32 15.67 13.34
N PHE A 495 8.06 16.06 13.28
CA PHE A 495 7.59 17.04 12.31
C PHE A 495 8.38 18.34 12.38
N VAL A 496 8.84 18.81 11.22
CA VAL A 496 9.56 20.07 11.05
C VAL A 496 8.61 21.16 10.57
N LYS A 497 7.97 20.94 9.42
CA LYS A 497 6.94 21.80 8.82
C LYS A 497 6.32 21.13 7.59
N ILE A 498 5.25 21.69 7.05
CA ILE A 498 4.79 21.35 5.70
C ILE A 498 5.69 22.04 4.66
N ALA A 499 6.11 21.30 3.65
CA ALA A 499 6.68 21.81 2.41
C ALA A 499 5.70 21.58 1.25
N TRP A 500 5.92 22.30 0.15
CA TRP A 500 5.02 22.34 -1.00
C TRP A 500 5.83 22.15 -2.28
N PRO A 501 5.38 21.32 -3.22
CA PRO A 501 6.01 21.15 -4.53
C PRO A 501 6.21 22.48 -5.26
N GLU A 502 5.23 23.38 -5.21
CA GLU A 502 5.31 24.73 -5.79
C GLU A 502 5.90 25.78 -4.83
N GLY A 503 6.45 25.35 -3.69
CA GLY A 503 7.12 26.17 -2.69
C GLY A 503 6.22 27.02 -1.80
N LYS A 504 4.90 27.01 -2.02
CA LYS A 504 3.88 27.67 -1.20
C LYS A 504 2.59 26.85 -1.21
N PRO A 505 1.71 26.98 -0.20
CA PRO A 505 0.41 26.31 -0.22
C PRO A 505 -0.44 26.75 -1.41
N PRO A 506 -1.24 25.83 -2.01
CA PRO A 506 -2.12 26.17 -3.11
C PRO A 506 -3.20 27.13 -2.61
N THR A 507 -3.46 28.22 -3.35
CA THR A 507 -4.48 29.21 -3.00
C THR A 507 -5.89 28.64 -3.16
N GLU A 508 -6.04 27.72 -4.11
CA GLU A 508 -7.29 27.04 -4.42
C GLU A 508 -7.02 25.60 -4.84
N CYS A 509 -8.05 24.76 -4.74
CA CYS A 509 -7.99 23.37 -5.16
C CYS A 509 -8.33 23.24 -6.66
N LEU A 510 -7.75 24.07 -7.51
CA LEU A 510 -7.96 24.05 -8.95
C LEU A 510 -6.58 23.95 -9.64
N PRO A 511 -6.21 22.75 -10.15
CA PRO A 511 -5.00 22.60 -10.93
C PRO A 511 -5.01 23.56 -12.14
N PRO A 512 -3.89 24.22 -12.46
CA PRO A 512 -3.78 25.09 -13.62
C PRO A 512 -3.92 24.27 -14.91
N ALA A 513 -4.26 24.97 -15.99
CA ALA A 513 -4.48 24.40 -17.32
C ALA A 513 -3.19 23.88 -17.98
#